data_AF-A0AAW9EHD6-F1
#
_entry.id   AF-A0AAW9EHD6-F1
#
_cell.length_a   1.000
_cell.length_b   1.000
_cell.length_c   1.000
_cell.angle_alpha   90.00
_cell.angle_beta   90.00
_cell.angle_gamma   90.00
#
_symmetry.space_group_name_H-M   'P 1'
#
loop_
_entity.id
_entity.type
_entity.pdbx_description
1 polymer ?
#
loop_
_entity_poly.entity_id
_entity_poly.type
_entity_poly.pdbx_seq_one_letter_code
_entity_poly.pdbx_strand_id
1 'polypeptide(L)' 'LLDTVQPLPLIDVVKEWHGRRPMSVGTGSESAIAEALLNHLGLRHYFSPVVAADHVKHHKPAPDTFLLCAELMGVPP' A
#
# COMPACT_ATOMS: atom_id res chain seq x y z
N LEU A 1 -8.05 -7.44 -17.12
CA LEU A 1 -6.87 -7.74 -16.26
C LEU A 1 -7.25 -7.68 -14.79
N LEU A 2 -7.97 -6.65 -14.35
CA LEU A 2 -8.40 -6.52 -12.95
C LEU A 2 -9.50 -7.52 -12.56
N ASP A 3 -10.35 -7.94 -13.50
CA ASP A 3 -11.55 -8.76 -13.24
C ASP A 3 -11.25 -10.18 -12.71
N THR A 4 -10.01 -10.66 -12.86
CA THR A 4 -9.57 -11.96 -12.35
C THR A 4 -8.83 -11.87 -11.02
N VAL A 5 -8.61 -10.65 -10.49
CA VAL A 5 -7.88 -10.46 -9.24
C VAL A 5 -8.84 -10.54 -8.06
N GLN A 6 -8.44 -11.31 -7.04
CA GLN A 6 -9.21 -11.49 -5.81
C GLN A 6 -8.29 -11.23 -4.62
N PRO A 7 -8.78 -10.59 -3.53
CA PRO A 7 -8.00 -10.46 -2.31
C PRO A 7 -7.76 -11.84 -1.69
N LEU A 8 -6.54 -12.06 -1.19
CA LEU A 8 -6.27 -13.24 -0.35
C LEU A 8 -6.90 -13.05 1.05
N PRO A 9 -7.12 -14.15 1.81
CA PRO A 9 -7.69 -14.07 3.16
C PRO A 9 -6.95 -13.14 4.13
N LEU A 10 -5.67 -12.82 3.86
CA LEU A 10 -4.90 -11.82 4.61
C LEU A 10 -5.61 -10.47 4.74
N ILE A 11 -6.54 -10.15 3.83
CA ILE A 11 -7.30 -8.91 3.91
C ILE A 11 -8.12 -8.77 5.20
N ASP A 12 -8.49 -9.88 5.85
CA ASP A 12 -9.22 -9.81 7.11
C ASP A 12 -8.35 -9.27 8.25
N VAL A 13 -7.02 -9.43 8.17
CA VAL A 13 -6.08 -8.76 9.09
C VAL A 13 -6.12 -7.25 8.88
N VAL A 14 -6.15 -6.79 7.62
CA VAL A 14 -6.24 -5.35 7.30
C VAL A 14 -7.54 -4.77 7.86
N LYS A 15 -8.67 -5.45 7.67
CA LYS A 15 -9.96 -5.01 8.20
C LYS A 15 -9.97 -4.92 9.72
N GLU A 16 -9.40 -5.91 10.41
CA GLU A 16 -9.32 -5.97 11.88
C GLU A 16 -8.49 -4.82 12.48
N TRP A 17 -7.47 -4.35 11.76
CA TRP A 17 -6.57 -3.28 12.23
C TRP A 17 -6.92 -1.89 11.71
N HIS A 18 -7.86 -1.77 10.78
CA HIS A 18 -8.31 -0.50 10.24
C HIS A 18 -8.83 0.44 11.34
N GLY A 19 -8.29 1.66 11.38
CA GLY A 19 -8.58 2.65 12.43
C GLY A 19 -7.90 2.40 13.78
N ARG A 20 -7.22 1.26 13.97
CA ARG A 20 -6.48 0.92 15.22
C ARG A 20 -4.97 1.11 15.08
N ARG A 21 -4.45 0.95 13.86
CA ARG A 21 -3.05 1.21 13.51
C ARG A 21 -2.99 2.03 12.22
N PRO A 22 -2.00 2.92 12.06
CA PRO A 22 -1.65 3.44 10.74
C PRO A 22 -1.31 2.27 9.81
N MET A 23 -1.84 2.29 8.59
CA MET A 23 -1.60 1.25 7.60
C MET A 23 -1.30 1.89 6.25
N SER A 24 -0.25 1.40 5.60
CA SER A 24 0.16 1.83 4.27
C SER A 24 0.44 0.65 3.35
N VAL A 25 0.46 0.92 2.04
CA VAL A 25 0.96 -0.03 1.04
C VAL A 25 2.27 0.50 0.50
N GLY A 26 3.34 -0.27 0.61
CA GLY A 26 4.59 0.00 -0.10
C GLY A 26 4.78 -1.01 -1.23
N THR A 27 4.64 -0.59 -2.48
CA THR A 27 4.65 -1.47 -3.66
C THR A 27 5.77 -1.13 -4.66
N GLY A 28 6.18 -2.11 -5.45
CA GLY A 28 7.07 -1.91 -6.60
C GLY A 28 6.33 -1.62 -7.92
N SER A 29 5.00 -1.57 -7.90
CA SER A 29 4.18 -1.13 -9.04
C SER A 29 4.18 0.40 -9.16
N GLU A 30 3.87 0.90 -10.35
CA GLU A 30 3.54 2.32 -10.56
C GLU A 30 2.26 2.70 -9.80
N SER A 31 2.18 3.97 -9.38
CA SER A 31 1.07 4.55 -8.64
C SER A 31 -0.28 4.30 -9.31
N ALA A 32 -0.37 4.53 -10.63
CA ALA A 32 -1.60 4.33 -11.40
C ALA A 32 -2.13 2.89 -11.32
N ILE A 33 -1.24 1.89 -11.39
CA ILE A 33 -1.63 0.47 -11.31
C ILE A 33 -2.03 0.11 -9.88
N ALA A 34 -1.24 0.55 -8.89
CA ALA A 34 -1.50 0.28 -7.48
C ALA A 34 -2.86 0.86 -7.03
N GLU A 35 -3.12 2.12 -7.39
CA GLU A 35 -4.37 2.81 -7.13
C GLU A 35 -5.53 2.13 -7.85
N ALA A 36 -5.41 1.84 -9.15
CA ALA A 36 -6.47 1.16 -9.90
C ALA A 36 -6.84 -0.20 -9.29
N LEU A 37 -5.85 -1.00 -8.89
CA LEU A 37 -6.08 -2.31 -8.29
C LEU A 37 -6.74 -2.20 -6.92
N LEU A 38 -6.23 -1.34 -6.03
CA LEU A 38 -6.81 -1.15 -4.70
C LEU A 38 -8.24 -0.61 -4.77
N ASN A 39 -8.52 0.29 -5.70
CA ASN A 39 -9.88 0.81 -5.92
C ASN A 39 -10.80 -0.26 -6.49
N HIS A 40 -10.35 -1.04 -7.48
CA HIS A 40 -11.14 -2.15 -8.06
C HIS A 40 -11.53 -3.20 -7.01
N LEU A 41 -10.62 -3.51 -6.08
CA LEU A 41 -10.87 -4.46 -5.00
C LEU A 41 -11.66 -3.86 -3.82
N GLY A 42 -11.98 -2.56 -3.85
CA GLY A 42 -12.62 -1.87 -2.74
C GLY A 42 -11.76 -1.86 -1.47
N LEU A 43 -10.43 -1.78 -1.61
CA LEU A 43 -9.47 -1.84 -0.51
C LEU A 43 -8.74 -0.52 -0.27
N ARG A 44 -8.85 0.43 -1.20
CA ARG A 44 -8.05 1.66 -1.17
C ARG A 44 -8.23 2.48 0.12
N HIS A 45 -9.44 2.49 0.67
CA HIS A 45 -9.75 3.26 1.88
C HIS A 45 -9.08 2.72 3.15
N TYR A 46 -8.58 1.47 3.15
CA TYR A 46 -7.89 0.91 4.31
C TYR A 46 -6.46 1.46 4.49
N PHE A 47 -5.88 2.04 3.45
CA PHE A 47 -4.45 2.41 3.43
C PHE A 47 -4.28 3.90 3.22
N SER A 48 -3.51 4.54 4.10
CA SER A 48 -3.08 5.91 3.92
C SER A 48 -1.74 6.08 4.62
N PRO A 49 -0.61 6.18 3.86
CA PRO A 49 -0.48 6.36 2.40
C PRO A 49 -0.41 5.06 1.55
N VAL A 50 -0.42 5.23 0.22
CA VAL A 50 0.06 4.23 -0.76
C VAL A 50 1.35 4.77 -1.41
N VAL A 51 2.47 4.10 -1.20
CA VAL A 51 3.79 4.44 -1.75
C VAL A 51 4.14 3.47 -2.88
N ALA A 52 4.25 4.00 -4.08
CA ALA A 52 4.53 3.27 -5.31
C ALA A 52 5.99 3.46 -5.77
N ALA A 53 6.40 2.72 -6.80
CA ALA A 53 7.77 2.78 -7.30
C ALA A 53 8.15 4.17 -7.80
N ASP A 54 7.24 4.86 -8.49
CA ASP A 54 7.39 6.21 -9.04
C ASP A 54 7.37 7.32 -7.98
N HIS A 55 7.14 6.99 -6.70
CA HIS A 55 7.26 7.94 -5.58
C HIS A 55 8.68 7.98 -4.96
N VAL A 56 9.56 7.04 -5.32
CA VAL A 56 10.89 6.91 -4.69
C VAL A 56 12.00 6.93 -5.72
N LYS A 57 13.17 7.43 -5.33
CA LYS A 57 14.35 7.49 -6.20
C LYS A 57 15.02 6.13 -6.36
N HIS A 58 15.17 5.39 -5.27
CA HIS A 58 15.76 4.05 -5.29
C HIS A 58 14.68 3.01 -5.00
N HIS A 59 14.37 2.18 -5.98
CA HIS A 59 13.38 1.11 -5.81
C HIS A 59 13.95 -0.02 -4.93
N LYS A 60 13.05 -0.88 -4.43
CA LYS A 60 13.42 -2.09 -3.69
C LYS A 60 14.48 -2.88 -4.49
N PRO A 61 15.56 -3.37 -3.85
CA PRO A 61 15.69 -3.61 -2.40
C PRO A 61 16.16 -2.42 -1.57
N ALA A 62 16.35 -1.23 -2.15
CA ALA A 62 16.59 -0.02 -1.35
C ALA A 62 15.42 0.25 -0.38
N PRO A 63 15.69 0.85 0.79
CA PRO A 63 14.68 1.00 1.85
C PRO A 63 13.69 2.14 1.60
N ASP A 64 13.91 2.98 0.58
CA ASP A 64 13.17 4.23 0.33
C ASP A 64 11.65 4.06 0.40
N THR A 65 11.09 3.00 -0.21
CA THR A 65 9.63 2.74 -0.15
C THR A 65 9.13 2.52 1.28
N PHE A 66 9.89 1.81 2.11
CA PHE A 66 9.52 1.52 3.49
C PHE A 66 9.71 2.75 4.39
N LEU A 67 10.79 3.49 4.18
CA LEU A 67 11.07 4.74 4.92
C LEU A 67 10.02 5.80 4.64
N LEU A 68 9.64 6.00 3.37
CA LEU A 68 8.60 6.95 2.99
C LEU A 68 7.23 6.53 3.53
N CYS A 69 6.94 5.22 3.56
CA CYS A 69 5.73 4.71 4.23
C CYS A 69 5.73 5.09 5.72
N ALA A 70 6.83 4.88 6.44
CA ALA A 70 6.94 5.18 7.87
C ALA A 70 6.79 6.68 8.14
N GLU A 71 7.50 7.51 7.37
CA GLU A 71 7.45 8.98 7.43
C GLU A 71 6.01 9.50 7.28
N LEU A 72 5.32 9.08 6.21
CA LEU A 72 3.97 9.52 5.90
C LEU A 72 2.90 8.97 6.87
N MET A 73 3.17 7.82 7.51
CA MET A 73 2.33 7.30 8.60
C MET A 73 2.62 7.99 9.94
N GLY A 74 3.67 8.81 10.04
CA GLY A 74 4.09 9.42 11.30
C GLY A 74 4.64 8.42 12.32
N VAL A 75 5.27 7.33 11.86
CA VAL A 75 5.84 6.28 12.72
C VAL A 75 7.35 6.17 12.51
N PRO A 76 8.12 5.72 13.51
CA PRO A 76 9.54 5.43 13.31
C PRO A 76 9.73 4.25 12.34
N PRO A 77 10.78 4.27 11.49
CA PRO A 77 11.13 3.18 10.60
C PRO A 77 11.70 1.95 11.32
#